data_AF-A0A9D6FTN8-F1
#
_entry.id   AF-A0A9D6FTN8-F1
#
_cell.length_a   1.000
_cell.length_b   1.000
_cell.length_c   1.000
_cell.angle_alpha   90.00
_cell.angle_beta   90.00
_cell.angle_gamma   90.00
#
_symmetry.space_group_name_H-M   'P 1'
#
loop_
_entity.id
_entity.type
_entity.pdbx_description
1 polymer ?
#
loop_
_entity_poly.entity_id
_entity_poly.type
_entity_poly.pdbx_seq_one_letter_code
_entity_poly.pdbx_strand_id
1 'polypeptide(L)'
;MNASFKYLIADSWNGMLKLLFRPLRPGHWIVLVCVAALSGELLSGPGMNFNFPSDWPPGAREEQAAEEGGLTVGEVDTGGGTESVELQDSSPPAPIDLKALRAGFQQFVAGWGLRIALIAFAVLLLVIVFFTWLRARLTFVFLQNIVRGTAEIRGPFRSHKKLGDSYFVWLLLYGLVFWALAAGIVGLAVLKVVGILKWSDIGQVAWDEVWPGFIPLALLLAGLIIAGWLVGVIARDFMVPVMFRRGTGVTAAWLEVLELAGRHLGRITLYLLVKLGLGIAAVLASAVGLLLIVLVVYVPLILYFLAGVLLAVLGPLALKILLTLALLAAALTVWGATSFLIQCCFLPFSIFFRTLSLKFLASLEPDLDCFQEAE
;
A
#
# COMPACT_ATOMS: atom_id res chain seq x y z
N MET A 1 -26.00 3.30 -24.16
CA MET A 1 -24.56 3.55 -24.35
C MET A 1 -24.36 4.04 -25.78
N ASN A 2 -23.96 5.31 -26.00
CA ASN A 2 -23.79 5.87 -27.35
C ASN A 2 -22.78 5.03 -28.15
N ALA A 3 -23.01 4.85 -29.46
CA ALA A 3 -22.14 4.07 -30.34
C ALA A 3 -20.67 4.51 -30.29
N SER A 4 -20.42 5.81 -30.05
CA SER A 4 -19.10 6.39 -29.83
C SER A 4 -18.36 5.80 -28.61
N PHE A 5 -19.02 5.60 -27.47
CA PHE A 5 -18.37 5.02 -26.28
C PHE A 5 -18.04 3.54 -26.46
N LYS A 6 -18.90 2.79 -27.16
CA LYS A 6 -18.62 1.38 -27.50
C LYS A 6 -17.35 1.28 -28.35
N TYR A 7 -17.20 2.18 -29.33
CA TYR A 7 -16.00 2.27 -30.15
C TYR A 7 -14.77 2.62 -29.31
N LEU A 8 -14.84 3.64 -28.46
CA LEU A 8 -13.73 4.04 -27.57
C LEU A 8 -13.25 2.88 -26.67
N ILE A 9 -14.19 2.13 -26.08
CA ILE A 9 -13.86 0.97 -25.24
C ILE A 9 -13.17 -0.12 -26.06
N ALA A 10 -13.74 -0.49 -27.21
CA ALA A 10 -13.18 -1.55 -28.06
C ALA A 10 -11.79 -1.17 -28.61
N ASP A 11 -11.62 0.08 -29.01
CA ASP A 11 -10.36 0.59 -29.54
C ASP A 11 -9.29 0.76 -28.45
N SER A 12 -9.68 1.13 -27.23
CA SER A 12 -8.77 1.15 -26.06
C SER A 12 -8.33 -0.26 -25.66
N TRP A 13 -9.25 -1.22 -25.70
CA TRP A 13 -8.97 -2.63 -25.47
C TRP A 13 -8.01 -3.21 -26.51
N ASN A 14 -8.25 -2.92 -27.78
CA ASN A 14 -7.35 -3.34 -28.86
C ASN A 14 -5.97 -2.70 -28.76
N GLY A 15 -5.89 -1.42 -28.35
CA GLY A 15 -4.61 -0.74 -28.07
C GLY A 15 -3.83 -1.43 -26.96
N MET A 16 -4.49 -1.72 -25.83
CA MET A 16 -3.91 -2.50 -24.73
C MET A 16 -3.43 -3.88 -25.19
N LEU A 17 -4.24 -4.61 -25.97
CA LEU A 17 -3.88 -5.93 -26.48
C LEU A 17 -2.67 -5.88 -27.42
N LYS A 18 -2.59 -4.87 -28.28
CA LYS A 18 -1.44 -4.67 -29.17
C LYS A 18 -0.17 -4.39 -28.34
N LEU A 19 -0.26 -3.46 -27.39
CA LEU A 19 0.87 -3.05 -26.57
C LEU A 19 1.44 -4.20 -25.72
N LEU A 20 0.56 -4.99 -25.10
CA LEU A 20 0.97 -6.04 -24.17
C LEU A 20 1.21 -7.39 -24.86
N PHE A 21 0.34 -7.80 -25.78
CA PHE A 21 0.32 -9.17 -26.26
C PHE A 21 0.83 -9.33 -27.70
N ARG A 22 1.12 -8.24 -28.43
CA ARG A 22 1.51 -8.31 -29.86
C ARG A 22 2.62 -7.30 -30.23
N PRO A 23 3.91 -7.65 -30.11
CA PRO A 23 4.48 -8.95 -29.70
C PRO A 23 4.65 -9.11 -28.18
N LEU A 24 4.48 -10.33 -27.67
CA LEU A 24 4.81 -10.69 -26.28
C LEU A 24 6.33 -10.59 -26.05
N ARG A 25 6.77 -9.43 -25.52
CA ARG A 25 8.17 -9.18 -25.15
C ARG A 25 8.28 -9.14 -23.61
N PRO A 26 8.84 -10.17 -22.96
CA PRO A 26 8.88 -10.24 -21.49
C PRO A 26 9.66 -9.07 -20.86
N GLY A 27 10.72 -8.60 -21.52
CA GLY A 27 11.46 -7.41 -21.08
C GLY A 27 10.61 -6.13 -21.10
N HIS A 28 9.72 -5.98 -22.09
CA HIS A 28 8.81 -4.82 -22.14
C HIS A 28 7.77 -4.90 -21.03
N TRP A 29 7.24 -6.09 -20.76
CA TRP A 29 6.32 -6.34 -19.66
C TRP A 29 6.94 -5.97 -18.31
N ILE A 30 8.13 -6.46 -18.00
CA ILE A 30 8.80 -6.17 -16.72
C ILE A 30 8.98 -4.66 -16.54
N VAL A 31 9.44 -3.96 -17.57
CA VAL A 31 9.60 -2.51 -17.52
C VAL A 31 8.26 -1.81 -17.29
N LEU A 32 7.21 -2.19 -18.02
CA LEU A 32 5.89 -1.59 -17.85
C LEU A 32 5.29 -1.87 -16.46
N VAL A 33 5.43 -3.09 -15.93
CA VAL A 33 5.02 -3.43 -14.55
C VAL A 33 5.77 -2.59 -13.54
N CYS A 34 7.10 -2.55 -13.61
CA CYS A 34 7.91 -1.78 -12.66
C CYS A 34 7.58 -0.29 -12.72
N VAL A 35 7.47 0.28 -13.92
CA VAL A 35 7.13 1.70 -14.11
C VAL A 35 5.71 1.99 -13.61
N ALA A 36 4.73 1.14 -13.93
CA ALA A 36 3.34 1.30 -13.49
C ALA A 36 3.16 1.11 -11.97
N ALA A 37 3.94 0.21 -11.37
CA ALA A 37 3.93 -0.03 -9.92
C ALA A 37 4.50 1.17 -9.17
N LEU A 38 5.67 1.65 -9.60
CA LEU A 38 6.35 2.77 -8.97
C LEU A 38 5.69 4.13 -9.28
N SER A 39 4.94 4.25 -10.38
CA SER A 39 4.04 5.39 -10.62
C SER A 39 2.74 5.32 -9.81
N GLY A 40 2.50 4.21 -9.09
CA GLY A 40 1.27 3.99 -8.33
C GLY A 40 0.02 3.83 -9.20
N GLU A 41 0.17 3.54 -10.50
CA GLU A 41 -0.94 3.36 -11.43
C GLU A 41 -1.61 1.98 -11.24
N LEU A 42 -0.86 0.95 -10.82
CA LEU A 42 -1.40 -0.42 -10.60
C LEU A 42 -2.30 -0.55 -9.38
N LEU A 43 -2.03 0.23 -8.32
CA LEU A 43 -2.76 0.19 -7.05
C LEU A 43 -3.87 1.25 -6.98
N SER A 44 -4.07 2.02 -8.05
CA SER A 44 -4.99 3.15 -8.09
C SER A 44 -6.43 2.82 -8.51
N GLY A 45 -6.77 1.53 -8.63
CA GLY A 45 -8.15 1.09 -8.78
C GLY A 45 -9.03 1.53 -7.61
N PRO A 46 -10.35 1.66 -7.79
CA PRO A 46 -11.25 2.36 -6.87
C PRO A 46 -11.49 1.69 -5.50
N GLY A 47 -10.65 0.78 -5.00
CA GLY A 47 -11.00 0.03 -3.79
C GLY A 47 -9.94 -0.79 -3.06
N MET A 48 -8.64 -0.55 -3.21
CA MET A 48 -7.64 -1.30 -2.42
C MET A 48 -6.86 -0.38 -1.48
N ASN A 49 -7.51 0.01 -0.39
CA ASN A 49 -6.82 0.45 0.82
C ASN A 49 -6.81 -0.75 1.79
N PHE A 50 -5.64 -1.34 2.03
CA PHE A 50 -5.50 -2.45 2.98
C PHE A 50 -5.67 -1.90 4.40
N ASN A 51 -6.89 -2.01 4.92
CA ASN A 51 -7.17 -1.78 6.33
C ASN A 51 -6.79 -3.06 7.08
N PHE A 52 -5.77 -3.00 7.95
CA PHE A 52 -5.51 -4.09 8.88
C PHE A 52 -6.59 -4.07 9.97
N PRO A 53 -7.32 -5.17 10.21
CA PRO A 53 -8.12 -5.29 11.43
C PRO A 53 -7.17 -5.25 12.64
N SER A 54 -7.42 -4.34 13.57
CA SER A 54 -6.63 -4.18 14.80
C SER A 54 -7.01 -5.17 15.91
N ASP A 55 -7.87 -6.15 15.61
CA ASP A 55 -8.55 -6.91 16.64
C ASP A 55 -7.76 -8.18 16.97
N TRP A 56 -6.60 -7.97 17.59
CA TRP A 56 -5.89 -9.02 18.32
C TRP A 56 -6.54 -9.15 19.71
N PRO A 57 -7.19 -10.28 20.07
CA PRO A 57 -7.83 -10.40 21.37
C PRO A 57 -6.78 -10.37 22.50
N PRO A 58 -6.99 -9.55 23.56
CA PRO A 58 -6.18 -9.60 24.75
C PRO A 58 -6.72 -10.70 25.67
N GLY A 59 -6.01 -11.83 25.79
CA GLY A 59 -6.39 -12.86 26.75
C GLY A 59 -5.79 -14.23 26.47
N ALA A 60 -4.50 -14.39 26.73
CA ALA A 60 -3.87 -15.71 26.86
C ALA A 60 -2.62 -15.62 27.73
N ARG A 61 -2.73 -14.97 28.89
CA ARG A 61 -1.63 -14.90 29.85
C ARG A 61 -2.16 -14.86 31.29
N GLU A 62 -2.91 -15.89 31.67
CA GLU A 62 -3.30 -16.13 33.06
C GLU A 62 -3.81 -17.58 33.22
N GLU A 63 -2.97 -18.60 32.98
CA GLU A 63 -3.33 -19.99 33.34
C GLU A 63 -2.14 -20.96 33.44
N GLN A 64 -0.99 -20.52 33.96
CA GLN A 64 0.15 -21.44 34.27
C GLN A 64 0.84 -21.11 35.60
N ALA A 65 0.08 -20.68 36.61
CA ALA A 65 0.60 -20.44 37.95
C ALA A 65 -0.38 -20.91 39.02
N ALA A 66 -0.84 -22.16 38.95
CA ALA A 66 -1.56 -22.82 40.04
C ALA A 66 -1.69 -24.34 39.80
N GLU A 67 -0.60 -25.08 39.66
CA GLU A 67 -0.63 -26.55 39.86
C GLU A 67 0.78 -27.14 39.87
N GLU A 68 1.52 -27.00 40.98
CA GLU A 68 2.52 -28.00 41.40
C GLU A 68 2.60 -27.97 42.93
N GLY A 69 1.61 -28.58 43.56
CA GLY A 69 1.60 -28.91 44.97
C GLY A 69 1.60 -30.42 45.13
N GLY A 70 2.71 -30.97 45.64
CA GLY A 70 2.75 -32.25 46.33
C GLY A 70 3.26 -33.45 45.53
N LEU A 71 4.50 -33.87 45.82
CA LEU A 71 4.79 -35.29 45.96
C LEU A 71 5.96 -35.53 46.93
N THR A 72 5.65 -36.17 48.04
CA THR A 72 6.57 -36.73 49.03
C THR A 72 6.98 -38.15 48.63
N VAL A 73 8.26 -38.40 48.41
CA VAL A 73 8.96 -39.70 48.52
C VAL A 73 10.43 -39.34 48.69
N GLY A 74 11.27 -39.88 49.55
CA GLY A 74 11.25 -41.00 50.46
C GLY A 74 12.72 -41.19 50.85
N GLU A 75 12.99 -41.35 52.13
CA GLU A 75 14.31 -41.54 52.72
C GLU A 75 14.99 -42.81 52.17
N VAL A 76 16.19 -42.68 51.61
CA VAL A 76 17.12 -43.80 51.39
C VAL A 76 18.53 -43.33 51.76
N ASP A 77 18.99 -43.89 52.87
CA ASP A 77 20.35 -43.84 53.40
C ASP A 77 21.23 -44.85 52.65
N THR A 78 22.37 -44.40 52.13
CA THR A 78 23.55 -45.26 51.89
C THR A 78 24.80 -44.41 52.01
N GLY A 79 25.53 -44.63 53.10
CA GLY A 79 26.87 -44.10 53.34
C GLY A 79 27.94 -44.70 52.42
N GLY A 80 29.06 -43.99 52.33
CA GLY A 80 30.29 -44.45 51.69
C GLY A 80 31.10 -43.27 51.17
N GLY A 81 32.19 -42.91 51.86
CA GLY A 81 32.91 -41.66 51.66
C GLY A 81 33.99 -41.65 50.57
N THR A 82 34.75 -40.55 50.65
CA THR A 82 36.06 -40.20 50.07
C THR A 82 36.11 -39.30 48.84
N GLU A 83 36.92 -38.24 49.02
CA GLU A 83 37.52 -37.29 48.07
C GLU A 83 36.70 -36.07 47.64
N SER A 84 36.78 -35.02 48.46
CA SER A 84 36.47 -33.64 48.08
C SER A 84 37.59 -33.08 47.19
N VAL A 85 37.41 -33.18 45.87
CA VAL A 85 38.10 -32.30 44.91
C VAL A 85 37.36 -30.96 44.92
N GLU A 86 37.99 -29.91 45.44
CA GLU A 86 37.51 -28.53 45.31
C GLU A 86 37.47 -28.14 43.83
N LEU A 87 36.34 -28.39 43.19
CA LEU A 87 35.98 -27.77 41.94
C LEU A 87 35.61 -26.33 42.26
N GLN A 88 36.48 -25.41 41.85
CA GLN A 88 36.21 -23.98 41.84
C GLN A 88 34.89 -23.75 41.10
N ASP A 89 33.85 -23.47 41.88
CA ASP A 89 32.48 -23.21 41.47
C ASP A 89 32.46 -21.99 40.55
N SER A 90 32.59 -22.24 39.25
CA SER A 90 32.18 -21.27 38.24
C SER A 90 30.66 -21.17 38.37
N SER A 91 30.22 -20.19 39.16
CA SER A 91 28.81 -19.91 39.38
C SER A 91 28.04 -20.03 38.06
N PRO A 92 26.91 -20.76 38.03
CA PRO A 92 26.08 -20.82 36.83
C PRO A 92 25.77 -19.39 36.39
N PRO A 93 25.84 -19.05 35.08
CA PRO A 93 25.56 -17.70 34.62
C PRO A 93 24.19 -17.30 35.16
N ALA A 94 24.16 -16.20 35.92
CA ALA A 94 22.96 -15.75 36.61
C ALA A 94 21.75 -15.75 35.65
N PRO A 95 20.59 -16.24 36.08
CA PRO A 95 19.39 -16.20 35.25
C PRO A 95 19.14 -14.74 34.82
N ILE A 96 18.92 -14.52 33.53
CA ILE A 96 18.70 -13.20 32.95
C ILE A 96 17.54 -12.54 33.71
N ASP A 97 17.84 -11.52 34.52
CA ASP A 97 16.83 -10.80 35.29
C ASP A 97 15.99 -9.92 34.34
N LEU A 98 14.84 -10.46 33.94
CA LEU A 98 13.86 -9.80 33.08
C LEU A 98 13.36 -8.47 33.67
N LYS A 99 13.37 -8.30 34.99
CA LYS A 99 12.97 -7.03 35.63
C LYS A 99 14.05 -5.97 35.46
N ALA A 100 15.32 -6.33 35.66
CA ALA A 100 16.45 -5.45 35.39
C ALA A 100 16.52 -5.05 33.91
N LEU A 101 16.26 -5.99 33.00
CA LEU A 101 16.26 -5.74 31.55
C LEU A 101 15.10 -4.83 31.13
N ARG A 102 13.90 -5.00 31.72
CA ARG A 102 12.75 -4.11 31.51
C ARG A 102 13.02 -2.70 32.06
N ALA A 103 13.60 -2.59 33.25
CA ALA A 103 13.95 -1.31 33.85
C ALA A 103 15.00 -0.55 33.01
N GLY A 104 16.04 -1.25 32.53
CA GLY A 104 17.03 -0.71 31.61
C GLY A 104 16.42 -0.26 30.29
N PHE A 105 15.50 -1.04 29.70
CA PHE A 105 14.76 -0.65 28.50
C PHE A 105 13.89 0.59 28.73
N GLN A 106 13.19 0.69 29.86
CA GLN A 106 12.38 1.87 30.19
C GLN A 106 13.23 3.12 30.36
N GLN A 107 14.40 3.03 31.01
CA GLN A 107 15.34 4.15 31.11
C GLN A 107 15.90 4.54 29.74
N PHE A 108 16.20 3.57 28.88
CA PHE A 108 16.62 3.80 27.50
C PHE A 108 15.53 4.54 26.69
N VAL A 109 14.28 4.08 26.74
CA VAL A 109 13.15 4.73 26.07
C VAL A 109 12.86 6.11 26.67
N ALA A 110 12.97 6.28 27.98
CA ALA A 110 12.80 7.59 28.62
C ALA A 110 13.89 8.59 28.20
N GLY A 111 15.13 8.13 27.99
CA GLY A 111 16.24 8.97 27.58
C GLY A 111 16.32 9.25 26.06
N TRP A 112 16.02 8.25 25.24
CA TRP A 112 16.22 8.28 23.78
C TRP A 112 14.95 8.15 22.95
N GLY A 113 13.83 7.75 23.55
CA GLY A 113 12.59 7.42 22.84
C GLY A 113 12.06 8.56 21.99
N LEU A 114 12.04 9.80 22.52
CA LEU A 114 11.62 10.97 21.73
C LEU A 114 12.54 11.23 20.53
N ARG A 115 13.86 11.09 20.70
CA ARG A 115 14.85 11.30 19.62
C ARG A 115 14.68 10.25 18.53
N ILE A 116 14.55 8.98 18.92
CA ILE A 116 14.32 7.86 17.99
C ILE A 116 13.00 8.07 17.24
N ALA A 117 11.93 8.47 17.94
CA ALA A 117 10.63 8.75 17.31
C ALA A 117 10.72 9.90 16.29
N LEU A 118 11.41 11.00 16.61
CA LEU A 118 11.61 12.12 15.69
C LEU A 118 12.45 11.71 14.47
N ILE A 119 13.52 10.93 14.67
CA ILE A 119 14.34 10.41 13.56
C ILE A 119 13.51 9.48 12.67
N ALA A 120 12.76 8.53 13.26
CA ALA A 120 11.91 7.62 12.53
C ALA A 120 10.83 8.37 11.72
N PHE A 121 10.21 9.39 12.32
CA PHE A 121 9.25 10.25 11.64
C PHE A 121 9.87 11.04 10.48
N ALA A 122 11.05 11.61 10.67
CA ALA A 122 11.78 12.33 9.62
C ALA A 122 12.15 11.41 8.45
N VAL A 123 12.63 10.20 8.74
CA VAL A 123 12.93 9.17 7.74
C VAL A 123 11.66 8.77 6.98
N LEU A 124 10.56 8.53 7.69
CA LEU A 124 9.27 8.20 7.07
C LEU A 124 8.80 9.31 6.12
N LEU A 125 8.90 10.58 6.55
CA LEU A 125 8.55 11.74 5.72
C LEU A 125 9.41 11.80 4.46
N LEU A 126 10.72 11.62 4.60
CA LEU A 126 11.66 11.59 3.46
C LEU A 126 11.29 10.48 2.47
N VAL A 127 10.96 9.29 2.97
CA VAL A 127 10.51 8.17 2.14
C VAL A 127 9.22 8.51 1.39
N ILE A 128 8.22 9.08 2.07
CA ILE A 128 6.95 9.50 1.43
C ILE A 128 7.21 10.53 0.33
N VAL A 129 8.04 11.55 0.60
CA VAL A 129 8.37 12.59 -0.38
C VAL A 129 9.13 12.00 -1.57
N PHE A 130 10.09 11.12 -1.32
CA PHE A 130 10.85 10.45 -2.36
C PHE A 130 9.95 9.61 -3.28
N PHE A 131 9.07 8.78 -2.71
CA PHE A 131 8.13 7.98 -3.51
C PHE A 131 7.09 8.84 -4.22
N THR A 132 6.66 9.97 -3.64
CA THR A 132 5.76 10.93 -4.31
C THR A 132 6.45 11.59 -5.51
N TRP A 133 7.72 11.96 -5.37
CA TRP A 133 8.53 12.48 -6.48
C TRP A 133 8.74 11.43 -7.57
N LEU A 134 9.09 10.21 -7.18
CA LEU A 134 9.27 9.10 -8.12
C LEU A 134 7.98 8.81 -8.89
N ARG A 135 6.85 8.79 -8.18
CA ARG A 135 5.51 8.64 -8.75
C ARG A 135 5.24 9.71 -9.81
N ALA A 136 5.49 10.98 -9.49
CA ALA A 136 5.25 12.07 -10.42
C ALA A 136 6.05 11.93 -11.72
N ARG A 137 7.33 11.54 -11.62
CA ARG A 137 8.17 11.31 -12.81
C ARG A 137 7.72 10.10 -13.61
N LEU A 138 7.47 8.98 -12.95
CA LEU A 138 7.16 7.72 -13.62
C LEU A 138 5.78 7.71 -14.26
N THR A 139 4.82 8.51 -13.80
CA THR A 139 3.55 8.70 -14.49
C THR A 139 3.75 9.20 -15.94
N PHE A 140 4.67 10.14 -16.18
CA PHE A 140 4.95 10.61 -17.54
C PHE A 140 5.74 9.59 -18.37
N VAL A 141 6.66 8.85 -17.74
CA VAL A 141 7.36 7.72 -18.38
C VAL A 141 6.37 6.64 -18.82
N PHE A 142 5.44 6.29 -17.94
CA PHE A 142 4.37 5.33 -18.21
C PHE A 142 3.50 5.80 -19.38
N LEU A 143 3.06 7.05 -19.33
CA LEU A 143 2.24 7.65 -20.37
C LEU A 143 2.95 7.65 -21.72
N GLN A 144 4.23 8.05 -21.78
CA GLN A 144 5.01 8.03 -23.01
C GLN A 144 5.15 6.61 -23.57
N ASN A 145 5.40 5.61 -22.72
CA ASN A 145 5.52 4.21 -23.12
C ASN A 145 4.21 3.65 -23.68
N ILE A 146 3.05 4.07 -23.15
CA ILE A 146 1.74 3.70 -23.72
C ILE A 146 1.53 4.34 -25.08
N VAL A 147 1.81 5.63 -25.21
CA VAL A 147 1.58 6.38 -26.44
C VAL A 147 2.49 5.91 -27.56
N ARG A 148 3.79 5.72 -27.28
CA ARG A 148 4.80 5.35 -28.29
C ARG A 148 4.99 3.85 -28.47
N GLY A 149 4.35 3.02 -27.64
CA GLY A 149 4.55 1.58 -27.67
C GLY A 149 5.96 1.12 -27.28
N THR A 150 6.71 1.95 -26.56
CA THR A 150 8.10 1.67 -26.14
C THR A 150 8.18 1.14 -24.71
N ALA A 151 9.31 0.55 -24.34
CA ALA A 151 9.61 0.13 -22.97
C ALA A 151 10.90 0.79 -22.48
N GLU A 152 10.97 2.12 -22.56
CA GLU A 152 12.14 2.90 -22.18
C GLU A 152 11.92 3.63 -20.85
N ILE A 153 12.93 3.60 -19.98
CA ILE A 153 12.89 4.33 -18.70
C ILE A 153 13.76 5.59 -18.80
N ARG A 154 15.02 5.44 -19.22
CA ARG A 154 16.05 6.49 -19.07
C ARG A 154 15.81 7.73 -19.92
N GLY A 155 15.36 7.57 -21.17
CA GLY A 155 15.05 8.69 -22.06
C GLY A 155 13.86 9.51 -21.55
N PRO A 156 12.67 8.89 -21.43
CA PRO A 156 11.46 9.53 -20.90
C PRO A 156 11.64 10.21 -19.53
N PHE A 157 12.41 9.59 -18.63
CA PHE A 157 12.66 10.12 -17.29
C PHE A 157 13.47 11.43 -17.31
N ARG A 158 14.32 11.63 -18.32
CA ARG A 158 15.10 12.86 -18.49
C ARG A 158 14.35 13.94 -19.24
N SER A 159 13.59 13.58 -20.28
CA SER A 159 12.85 14.56 -21.10
C SER A 159 11.68 15.19 -20.33
N HIS A 160 10.94 14.41 -19.54
CA HIS A 160 9.76 14.89 -18.80
C HIS A 160 10.10 15.48 -17.42
N LYS A 161 11.34 15.94 -17.21
CA LYS A 161 11.81 16.43 -15.91
C LYS A 161 10.97 17.59 -15.38
N LYS A 162 10.79 18.62 -16.19
CA LYS A 162 10.07 19.84 -15.81
C LYS A 162 8.59 19.56 -15.49
N LEU A 163 7.95 18.71 -16.30
CA LEU A 163 6.54 18.33 -16.12
C LEU A 163 6.35 17.51 -14.84
N GLY A 164 7.23 16.54 -14.61
CA GLY A 164 7.23 15.72 -13.41
C GLY A 164 7.49 16.52 -12.13
N ASP A 165 8.35 17.54 -12.15
CA ASP A 165 8.60 18.40 -10.98
C ASP A 165 7.39 19.29 -10.67
N SER A 166 6.73 19.85 -11.70
CA SER A 166 5.49 20.62 -11.51
C SER A 166 4.38 19.73 -10.92
N TYR A 167 4.21 18.52 -11.45
CA TYR A 167 3.23 17.55 -10.93
C TYR A 167 3.56 17.06 -9.51
N PHE A 168 4.84 16.89 -9.18
CA PHE A 168 5.30 16.55 -7.83
C PHE A 168 4.91 17.61 -6.80
N VAL A 169 5.19 18.89 -7.09
CA VAL A 169 4.82 20.00 -6.19
C VAL A 169 3.31 20.04 -6.01
N TRP A 170 2.54 19.86 -7.09
CA TRP A 170 1.09 19.76 -6.98
C TRP A 170 0.63 18.59 -6.11
N LEU A 171 1.19 17.39 -6.29
CA LEU A 171 0.87 16.21 -5.46
C LEU A 171 1.17 16.44 -3.98
N LEU A 172 2.29 17.09 -3.65
CA LEU A 172 2.63 17.43 -2.27
C LEU A 172 1.67 18.45 -1.68
N LEU A 173 1.38 19.54 -2.39
CA LEU A 173 0.46 20.58 -1.92
C LEU A 173 -0.97 20.03 -1.77
N TYR A 174 -1.43 19.28 -2.77
CA TYR A 174 -2.73 18.60 -2.75
C TYR A 174 -2.82 17.63 -1.56
N GLY A 175 -1.81 16.78 -1.37
CA GLY A 175 -1.75 15.84 -0.25
C GLY A 175 -1.73 16.56 1.09
N LEU A 176 -0.91 17.60 1.24
CA LEU A 176 -0.80 18.39 2.46
C LEU A 176 -2.14 19.05 2.83
N VAL A 177 -2.81 19.70 1.87
CA VAL A 177 -4.12 20.33 2.09
C VAL A 177 -5.16 19.28 2.47
N PHE A 178 -5.21 18.15 1.76
CA PHE A 178 -6.16 17.07 2.07
C PHE A 178 -5.96 16.52 3.48
N TRP A 179 -4.70 16.20 3.87
CA TRP A 179 -4.39 15.67 5.19
C TRP A 179 -4.59 16.71 6.29
N ALA A 180 -4.29 17.99 6.05
CA ALA A 180 -4.55 19.06 7.01
C ALA A 180 -6.05 19.22 7.28
N LEU A 181 -6.89 19.18 6.23
CA LEU A 181 -8.34 19.23 6.37
C LEU A 181 -8.86 18.00 7.11
N ALA A 182 -8.43 16.79 6.72
CA ALA A 182 -8.85 15.55 7.38
C ALA A 182 -8.43 15.53 8.87
N ALA A 183 -7.20 15.94 9.17
CA ALA A 183 -6.71 16.06 10.55
C ALA A 183 -7.49 17.13 11.34
N GLY A 184 -7.90 18.24 10.71
CA GLY A 184 -8.76 19.23 11.33
C GLY A 184 -10.14 18.66 11.70
N ILE A 185 -10.75 17.91 10.79
CA ILE A 185 -12.03 17.23 11.02
C ILE A 185 -11.91 16.22 12.17
N VAL A 186 -10.90 15.35 12.13
CA VAL A 186 -10.65 14.37 13.20
C VAL A 186 -10.31 15.07 14.52
N GLY A 187 -9.52 16.14 14.48
CA GLY A 187 -9.18 16.95 15.65
C GLY A 187 -10.42 17.57 16.30
N LEU A 188 -11.37 18.09 15.52
CA LEU A 188 -12.66 18.55 16.03
C LEU A 188 -13.46 17.41 16.68
N ALA A 189 -13.40 16.19 16.13
CA ALA A 189 -14.00 15.00 16.73
C ALA A 189 -13.43 14.75 18.14
N VAL A 190 -12.10 14.71 18.22
CA VAL A 190 -11.37 14.44 19.47
C VAL A 190 -11.63 15.54 20.50
N LEU A 191 -11.62 16.82 20.10
CA LEU A 191 -11.92 17.94 20.99
C LEU A 191 -13.36 17.87 21.53
N LYS A 192 -14.33 17.42 20.73
CA LYS A 192 -15.69 17.19 21.23
C LYS A 192 -15.73 16.07 22.26
N VAL A 193 -15.05 14.95 22.01
CA VAL A 193 -14.95 13.83 22.97
C VAL A 193 -14.32 14.30 24.28
N VAL A 194 -13.15 14.94 24.21
CA VAL A 194 -12.40 15.37 25.41
C VAL A 194 -13.06 16.58 26.10
N GLY A 195 -13.74 17.45 25.35
CA GLY A 195 -14.42 18.63 25.90
C GLY A 195 -15.75 18.32 26.58
N ILE A 196 -16.46 17.28 26.11
CA ILE A 196 -17.71 16.79 26.72
C ILE A 196 -17.39 15.81 27.85
N LEU A 197 -16.35 14.99 27.70
CA LEU A 197 -15.99 13.94 28.66
C LEU A 197 -14.76 14.35 29.46
N LYS A 198 -14.93 14.48 30.78
CA LYS A 198 -13.77 14.44 31.67
C LYS A 198 -13.11 13.07 31.50
N TRP A 199 -11.77 13.05 31.54
CA TRP A 199 -10.99 11.82 31.35
C TRP A 199 -11.40 10.67 32.31
N SER A 200 -12.00 11.00 33.46
CA SER A 200 -12.55 10.05 34.43
C SER A 200 -13.83 9.32 33.97
N ASP A 201 -14.57 9.88 33.02
CA ASP A 201 -15.95 9.48 32.74
C ASP A 201 -16.08 8.71 31.41
N ILE A 202 -14.98 8.53 30.66
CA ILE A 202 -14.93 7.90 29.32
C ILE A 202 -15.54 6.48 29.28
N GLY A 203 -15.64 5.79 30.43
CA GLY A 203 -16.27 4.46 30.55
C GLY A 203 -17.73 4.43 31.01
N GLN A 204 -18.31 5.56 31.41
CA GLN A 204 -19.71 5.64 31.92
C GLN A 204 -20.64 6.42 30.99
N VAL A 205 -20.16 6.78 29.80
CA VAL A 205 -20.90 7.62 28.86
C VAL A 205 -22.00 6.83 28.17
N ALA A 206 -23.21 7.36 28.25
CA ALA A 206 -24.34 6.87 27.46
C ALA A 206 -24.10 7.25 25.98
N TRP A 207 -23.83 6.26 25.13
CA TRP A 207 -23.45 6.46 23.72
C TRP A 207 -24.53 7.16 22.88
N ASP A 208 -25.77 7.14 23.34
CA ASP A 208 -26.94 7.79 22.77
C ASP A 208 -26.84 9.33 22.76
N GLU A 209 -26.12 9.95 23.70
CA GLU A 209 -25.89 11.40 23.71
C GLU A 209 -24.72 11.85 22.80
N VAL A 210 -23.75 10.96 22.56
CA VAL A 210 -22.50 11.33 21.85
C VAL A 210 -22.59 11.10 20.34
N TRP A 211 -23.22 9.99 19.91
CA TRP A 211 -23.23 9.59 18.50
C TRP A 211 -23.83 10.63 17.53
N PRO A 212 -24.89 11.40 17.87
CA PRO A 212 -25.49 12.34 16.92
C PRO A 212 -24.52 13.47 16.54
N GLY A 213 -23.61 13.83 17.43
CA GLY A 213 -22.57 14.85 17.21
C GLY A 213 -21.49 14.40 16.22
N PHE A 214 -21.31 13.09 16.02
CA PHE A 214 -20.33 12.53 15.08
C PHE A 214 -20.88 12.35 13.67
N ILE A 215 -22.19 12.19 13.49
CA ILE A 215 -22.82 12.06 12.17
C ILE A 215 -22.41 13.18 11.22
N PRO A 216 -22.57 14.48 11.56
CA PRO A 216 -22.19 15.56 10.63
C PRO A 216 -20.70 15.57 10.34
N LEU A 217 -19.86 15.16 11.30
CA LEU A 217 -18.42 15.12 11.14
C LEU A 217 -17.95 13.94 10.28
N ALA A 218 -18.60 12.79 10.43
CA ALA A 218 -18.41 11.62 9.59
C ALA A 218 -18.88 11.90 8.15
N LEU A 219 -20.01 12.59 7.97
CA LEU A 219 -20.49 13.02 6.65
C LEU A 219 -19.54 14.05 6.01
N LEU A 220 -19.02 15.00 6.79
CA LEU A 220 -18.01 15.95 6.33
C LEU A 220 -16.72 15.24 5.91
N LEU A 221 -16.26 14.27 6.70
CA LEU A 221 -15.08 13.46 6.39
C LEU A 221 -15.31 12.62 5.12
N ALA A 222 -16.46 11.96 5.01
CA ALA A 222 -16.84 11.19 3.83
C ALA A 222 -16.91 12.08 2.58
N GLY A 223 -17.52 13.26 2.70
CA GLY A 223 -17.56 14.27 1.64
C GLY A 223 -16.16 14.73 1.22
N LEU A 224 -15.26 14.99 2.18
CA LEU A 224 -13.87 15.34 1.90
C LEU A 224 -13.13 14.20 1.17
N ILE A 225 -13.30 12.95 1.62
CA ILE A 225 -12.71 11.77 0.98
C ILE A 225 -13.20 11.62 -0.47
N ILE A 226 -14.50 11.75 -0.70
CA ILE A 226 -15.11 11.67 -2.04
C ILE A 226 -14.59 12.80 -2.93
N ALA A 227 -14.55 14.03 -2.42
CA ALA A 227 -14.04 15.19 -3.14
C ALA A 227 -12.56 15.02 -3.52
N GLY A 228 -11.72 14.60 -2.57
CA GLY A 228 -10.31 14.30 -2.83
C GLY A 228 -10.13 13.18 -3.85
N TRP A 229 -10.88 12.10 -3.72
CA TRP A 229 -10.87 11.01 -4.70
C TRP A 229 -11.21 11.52 -6.11
N LEU A 230 -12.27 12.32 -6.24
CA LEU A 230 -12.70 12.89 -7.53
C LEU A 230 -11.65 13.81 -8.13
N VAL A 231 -11.07 14.73 -7.35
CA VAL A 231 -9.97 15.60 -7.79
C VAL A 231 -8.78 14.76 -8.25
N GLY A 232 -8.43 13.71 -7.52
CA GLY A 232 -7.34 12.80 -7.87
C GLY A 232 -7.62 11.97 -9.14
N VAL A 233 -8.87 11.61 -9.41
CA VAL A 233 -9.28 10.95 -10.66
C VAL A 233 -9.14 11.92 -11.82
N ILE A 234 -9.70 13.14 -11.70
CA ILE A 234 -9.66 14.12 -12.78
C ILE A 234 -8.21 14.55 -13.08
N ALA A 235 -7.39 14.74 -12.04
CA ALA A 235 -5.98 15.07 -12.19
C ALA A 235 -5.24 13.99 -13.00
N ARG A 236 -5.45 12.72 -12.66
CA ARG A 236 -4.77 11.61 -13.34
C ARG A 236 -5.26 11.40 -14.77
N ASP A 237 -6.58 11.46 -14.99
CA ASP A 237 -7.21 11.09 -16.26
C ASP A 237 -7.19 12.22 -17.29
N PHE A 238 -7.20 13.47 -16.85
CA PHE A 238 -7.33 14.62 -17.74
C PHE A 238 -6.14 15.56 -17.64
N MET A 239 -5.82 16.03 -16.44
CA MET A 239 -4.74 17.02 -16.25
C MET A 239 -3.39 16.46 -16.68
N VAL A 240 -3.02 15.23 -16.29
CA VAL A 240 -1.72 14.66 -16.66
C VAL A 240 -1.58 14.45 -18.17
N PRO A 241 -2.57 13.90 -18.90
CA PRO A 241 -2.52 13.88 -20.36
C PRO A 241 -2.42 15.25 -21.03
N VAL A 242 -3.17 16.26 -20.54
CA VAL A 242 -3.09 17.63 -21.05
C VAL A 242 -1.69 18.21 -20.83
N MET A 243 -1.11 18.04 -19.64
CA MET A 243 0.28 18.41 -19.35
C MET A 243 1.28 17.74 -20.30
N PHE A 244 1.08 16.46 -20.59
CA PHE A 244 1.95 15.70 -21.48
C PHE A 244 1.86 16.18 -22.92
N ARG A 245 0.65 16.41 -23.43
CA ARG A 245 0.43 16.82 -24.82
C ARG A 245 0.85 18.26 -25.08
N ARG A 246 0.47 19.19 -24.19
CA ARG A 246 0.72 20.63 -24.33
C ARG A 246 2.11 21.04 -23.81
N GLY A 247 2.78 20.20 -23.04
CA GLY A 247 4.06 20.54 -22.40
C GLY A 247 3.94 21.65 -21.35
N THR A 248 2.74 21.85 -20.79
CA THR A 248 2.44 22.94 -19.85
C THR A 248 2.55 22.49 -18.39
N GLY A 249 2.72 23.46 -17.48
CA GLY A 249 2.71 23.22 -16.04
C GLY A 249 1.31 22.88 -15.52
N VAL A 250 1.24 22.42 -14.27
CA VAL A 250 0.00 21.94 -13.65
C VAL A 250 -1.11 22.98 -13.65
N THR A 251 -0.80 24.24 -13.38
CA THR A 251 -1.82 25.31 -13.28
C THR A 251 -2.53 25.57 -14.60
N ALA A 252 -1.76 25.70 -15.69
CA ALA A 252 -2.32 25.90 -17.02
C ALA A 252 -3.13 24.68 -17.48
N ALA A 253 -2.61 23.47 -17.26
CA ALA A 253 -3.34 22.24 -17.57
C ALA A 253 -4.63 22.11 -16.75
N TRP A 254 -4.65 22.58 -15.50
CA TRP A 254 -5.86 22.54 -14.69
C TRP A 254 -6.94 23.48 -15.22
N LEU A 255 -6.55 24.71 -15.59
CA LEU A 255 -7.48 25.68 -16.16
C LEU A 255 -8.10 25.16 -17.46
N GLU A 256 -7.28 24.57 -18.33
CA GLU A 256 -7.75 23.95 -19.59
C GLU A 256 -8.73 22.79 -19.33
N VAL A 257 -8.45 21.92 -18.35
CA VAL A 257 -9.37 20.83 -17.98
C VAL A 257 -10.67 21.35 -17.35
N LEU A 258 -10.61 22.39 -16.52
CA LEU A 258 -11.81 23.01 -15.94
C LEU A 258 -12.68 23.67 -17.01
N GLU A 259 -12.06 24.33 -17.97
CA GLU A 259 -12.77 24.91 -19.12
C GLU A 259 -13.40 23.81 -19.99
N LEU A 260 -12.65 22.76 -20.30
CA LEU A 260 -13.15 21.59 -21.03
C LEU A 260 -14.31 20.91 -20.28
N ALA A 261 -14.20 20.81 -18.96
CA ALA A 261 -15.25 20.29 -18.11
C ALA A 261 -16.50 21.15 -18.19
N GLY A 262 -16.37 22.48 -18.10
CA GLY A 262 -17.49 23.41 -18.27
C GLY A 262 -18.21 23.26 -19.61
N ARG A 263 -17.48 23.05 -20.71
CA ARG A 263 -18.06 22.85 -22.05
C ARG A 263 -18.70 21.47 -22.25
N HIS A 264 -18.21 20.43 -21.55
CA HIS A 264 -18.58 19.03 -21.81
C HIS A 264 -18.97 18.23 -20.56
N LEU A 265 -19.58 18.87 -19.55
CA LEU A 265 -19.98 18.23 -18.28
C LEU A 265 -20.71 16.90 -18.46
N GLY A 266 -21.72 16.84 -19.35
CA GLY A 266 -22.50 15.63 -19.56
C GLY A 266 -21.68 14.45 -20.09
N ARG A 267 -20.69 14.71 -20.97
CA ARG A 267 -19.81 13.67 -21.52
C ARG A 267 -18.79 13.21 -20.49
N ILE A 268 -18.22 14.13 -19.70
CA ILE A 268 -17.27 13.79 -18.63
C ILE A 268 -17.96 13.00 -17.53
N THR A 269 -19.16 13.41 -17.10
CA THR A 269 -19.95 12.66 -16.12
C THR A 269 -20.26 11.25 -16.64
N LEU A 270 -20.69 11.11 -17.90
CA LEU A 270 -20.90 9.80 -18.51
C LEU A 270 -19.60 8.96 -18.57
N TYR A 271 -18.46 9.57 -18.91
CA TYR A 271 -17.16 8.91 -18.86
C TYR A 271 -16.84 8.40 -17.45
N LEU A 272 -17.04 9.21 -16.42
CA LEU A 272 -16.79 8.81 -15.02
C LEU A 272 -17.69 7.65 -14.60
N LEU A 273 -18.98 7.66 -14.98
CA LEU A 273 -19.91 6.55 -14.72
C LEU A 273 -19.48 5.27 -15.43
N VAL A 274 -19.11 5.37 -16.72
CA VAL A 274 -18.62 4.22 -17.50
C VAL A 274 -17.32 3.68 -16.92
N LYS A 275 -16.39 4.57 -16.55
CA LYS A 275 -15.12 4.21 -15.91
C LYS A 275 -15.34 3.53 -14.56
N LEU A 276 -16.30 3.99 -13.77
CA LEU A 276 -16.67 3.36 -12.50
C LEU A 276 -17.19 1.94 -12.73
N GLY A 277 -18.12 1.75 -13.68
CA GLY A 277 -18.64 0.43 -14.03
C GLY A 277 -17.55 -0.53 -14.56
N LEU A 278 -16.67 -0.04 -15.44
CA LEU A 278 -15.51 -0.78 -15.92
C LEU A 278 -14.51 -1.08 -14.79
N GLY A 279 -14.36 -0.17 -13.83
CA GLY A 279 -13.53 -0.36 -12.64
C GLY A 279 -13.99 -1.54 -11.80
N ILE A 280 -15.30 -1.66 -11.57
CA ILE A 280 -15.90 -2.81 -10.87
C ILE A 280 -15.64 -4.09 -11.66
N ALA A 281 -15.88 -4.09 -12.98
CA ALA A 281 -15.60 -5.25 -13.83
C ALA A 281 -14.12 -5.65 -13.82
N ALA A 282 -13.20 -4.68 -13.82
CA ALA A 282 -11.76 -4.90 -13.73
C ALA A 282 -11.36 -5.53 -12.39
N VAL A 283 -11.94 -5.09 -11.27
CA VAL A 283 -11.70 -5.70 -9.95
C VAL A 283 -12.21 -7.14 -9.91
N LEU A 284 -13.41 -7.41 -10.42
CA LEU A 284 -13.96 -8.77 -10.49
C LEU A 284 -13.10 -9.68 -11.37
N ALA A 285 -12.66 -9.19 -12.54
CA ALA A 285 -11.76 -9.94 -13.41
C ALA A 285 -10.38 -10.18 -12.77
N SER A 286 -9.85 -9.18 -12.05
CA SER A 286 -8.59 -9.31 -11.30
C SER A 286 -8.72 -10.31 -10.16
N ALA A 287 -9.88 -10.37 -9.48
CA ALA A 287 -10.12 -11.32 -8.40
C ALA A 287 -9.96 -12.78 -8.83
N VAL A 288 -10.37 -13.12 -10.07
CA VAL A 288 -10.14 -14.45 -10.65
C VAL A 288 -8.64 -14.74 -10.80
N GLY A 289 -7.88 -13.77 -11.32
CA GLY A 289 -6.42 -13.89 -11.44
C GLY A 289 -5.72 -14.03 -10.08
N LEU A 290 -6.16 -13.25 -9.09
CA LEU A 290 -5.67 -13.34 -7.71
C LEU A 290 -6.00 -14.69 -7.08
N LEU A 291 -7.21 -15.23 -7.28
CA LEU A 291 -7.59 -16.54 -6.79
C LEU A 291 -6.68 -17.64 -7.38
N LEU A 292 -6.36 -17.55 -8.66
CA LEU A 292 -5.40 -18.47 -9.30
C LEU A 292 -4.00 -18.33 -8.71
N ILE A 293 -3.52 -17.12 -8.43
CA ILE A 293 -2.24 -16.90 -7.74
C ILE A 293 -2.26 -17.54 -6.34
N VAL A 294 -3.35 -17.36 -5.58
CA VAL A 294 -3.51 -17.99 -4.26
C VAL A 294 -3.45 -19.51 -4.37
N LEU A 295 -4.20 -20.10 -5.28
CA LEU A 295 -4.26 -21.55 -5.45
C LEU A 295 -2.92 -22.15 -5.91
N VAL A 296 -2.27 -21.54 -6.89
CA VAL A 296 -1.07 -22.09 -7.54
C VAL A 296 0.20 -21.79 -6.75
N VAL A 297 0.27 -20.66 -6.04
CA VAL A 297 1.49 -20.24 -5.32
C VAL A 297 1.40 -20.53 -3.83
N TYR A 298 0.32 -20.14 -3.16
CA TYR A 298 0.26 -20.21 -1.70
C TYR A 298 -0.07 -21.60 -1.17
N VAL A 299 -0.90 -22.39 -1.85
CA VAL A 299 -1.18 -23.77 -1.43
C VAL A 299 0.09 -24.64 -1.38
N PRO A 300 0.93 -24.72 -2.44
CA PRO A 300 2.17 -25.49 -2.35
C PRO A 300 3.17 -24.87 -1.36
N LEU A 301 3.17 -23.55 -1.18
CA LEU A 301 4.00 -22.88 -0.19
C LEU A 301 3.64 -23.30 1.23
N ILE A 302 2.35 -23.37 1.56
CA ILE A 302 1.88 -23.80 2.88
C ILE A 302 2.32 -25.24 3.15
N LEU A 303 2.19 -26.14 2.17
CA LEU A 303 2.67 -27.52 2.29
C LEU A 303 4.19 -27.60 2.50
N TYR A 304 4.96 -26.82 1.73
CA TYR A 304 6.41 -26.72 1.89
C TYR A 304 6.80 -26.18 3.28
N PHE A 305 6.10 -25.15 3.76
CA PHE A 305 6.35 -24.55 5.07
C PHE A 305 6.01 -25.52 6.21
N LEU A 306 4.87 -26.22 6.13
CA LEU A 306 4.48 -27.27 7.08
C LEU A 306 5.54 -28.38 7.18
N ALA A 307 6.03 -28.86 6.03
CA ALA A 307 7.10 -29.86 5.98
C ALA A 307 8.41 -29.34 6.59
N GLY A 308 8.80 -28.10 6.28
CA GLY A 308 10.00 -27.45 6.81
C GLY A 308 9.94 -27.24 8.33
N VAL A 309 8.80 -26.80 8.86
CA VAL A 309 8.58 -26.65 10.31
C VAL A 309 8.63 -28.00 11.02
N LEU A 310 7.99 -29.04 10.46
CA LEU A 310 8.01 -30.38 11.05
C LEU A 310 9.45 -30.92 11.15
N LEU A 311 10.26 -30.75 10.09
CA LEU A 311 11.68 -31.12 10.09
C LEU A 311 12.50 -30.29 11.09
N ALA A 312 12.21 -28.99 11.23
CA ALA A 312 12.89 -28.13 12.19
C ALA A 312 12.53 -28.46 13.65
N VAL A 313 11.31 -28.91 13.95
CA VAL A 313 10.94 -29.32 15.30
C VAL A 313 11.72 -30.56 15.74
N LEU A 314 11.90 -31.52 14.84
CA LEU A 314 12.56 -32.81 15.10
C LEU A 314 14.10 -32.77 15.02
N GLY A 315 14.67 -31.73 14.44
CA GLY A 315 16.11 -31.63 14.16
C GLY A 315 16.99 -31.13 15.33
N PRO A 316 18.32 -31.30 15.26
CA PRO A 316 19.27 -30.71 16.21
C PRO A 316 19.31 -29.18 16.09
N LEU A 317 19.73 -28.48 17.15
CA LEU A 317 19.67 -27.00 17.27
C LEU A 317 20.32 -26.26 16.09
N ALA A 318 21.46 -26.74 15.59
CA ALA A 318 22.13 -26.16 14.41
C ALA A 318 21.28 -26.26 13.13
N LEU A 319 20.58 -27.39 12.93
CA LEU A 319 19.66 -27.58 11.80
C LEU A 319 18.44 -26.66 11.91
N LYS A 320 17.93 -26.41 13.13
CA LYS A 320 16.81 -25.49 13.36
C LYS A 320 17.13 -24.06 12.92
N ILE A 321 18.31 -23.55 13.29
CA ILE A 321 18.74 -22.19 12.93
C ILE A 321 18.93 -22.09 11.40
N LEU A 322 19.57 -23.08 10.77
CA LEU A 322 19.76 -23.07 9.33
C LEU A 322 18.43 -23.15 8.56
N LEU A 323 17.52 -24.04 8.98
CA LEU A 323 16.20 -24.20 8.36
C LEU A 323 15.32 -22.96 8.54
N THR A 324 15.35 -22.32 9.71
CA THR A 324 14.57 -21.09 9.95
C THR A 324 15.05 -19.94 9.07
N LEU A 325 16.37 -19.74 8.93
CA LEU A 325 16.92 -18.75 8.00
C LEU A 325 16.56 -19.06 6.54
N ALA A 326 16.64 -20.33 6.13
CA ALA A 326 16.25 -20.76 4.79
C ALA A 326 14.75 -20.52 4.52
N LEU A 327 13.88 -20.83 5.49
CA LEU A 327 12.44 -20.58 5.39
C LEU A 327 12.12 -19.09 5.33
N LEU A 328 12.83 -18.24 6.08
CA LEU A 328 12.67 -16.78 6.01
C LEU A 328 13.10 -16.22 4.65
N ALA A 329 14.23 -16.67 4.11
CA ALA A 329 14.69 -16.26 2.78
C ALA A 329 13.71 -16.72 1.67
N ALA A 330 13.22 -17.95 1.76
CA ALA A 330 12.19 -18.47 0.86
C ALA A 330 10.88 -17.66 0.97
N ALA A 331 10.42 -17.36 2.19
CA ALA A 331 9.23 -16.56 2.42
C ALA A 331 9.35 -15.15 1.83
N LEU A 332 10.49 -14.48 2.02
CA LEU A 332 10.76 -13.16 1.43
C LEU A 332 10.77 -13.20 -0.10
N THR A 333 11.40 -14.23 -0.67
CA THR A 333 11.45 -14.44 -2.13
C THR A 333 10.06 -14.65 -2.70
N VAL A 334 9.25 -15.49 -2.05
CA VAL A 334 7.87 -15.78 -2.46
C VAL A 334 6.98 -14.55 -2.28
N TRP A 335 7.12 -13.80 -1.19
CA TRP A 335 6.40 -12.54 -1.00
C TRP A 335 6.70 -11.54 -2.12
N GLY A 336 7.96 -11.39 -2.51
CA GLY A 336 8.37 -10.54 -3.64
C GLY A 336 7.82 -11.04 -4.97
N ALA A 337 7.92 -12.33 -5.24
CA ALA A 337 7.40 -12.95 -6.47
C ALA A 337 5.88 -12.81 -6.58
N THR A 338 5.13 -13.09 -5.51
CA THR A 338 3.68 -12.92 -5.50
C THR A 338 3.30 -11.46 -5.66
N SER A 339 3.98 -10.53 -4.96
CA SER A 339 3.73 -9.10 -5.14
C SER A 339 3.88 -8.67 -6.60
N PHE A 340 4.89 -9.20 -7.29
CA PHE A 340 5.09 -8.97 -8.73
C PHE A 340 3.99 -9.61 -9.59
N LEU A 341 3.59 -10.86 -9.32
CA LEU A 341 2.50 -11.53 -10.04
C LEU A 341 1.16 -10.80 -9.89
N ILE A 342 0.87 -10.29 -8.69
CA ILE A 342 -0.30 -9.46 -8.41
C ILE A 342 -0.25 -8.21 -9.31
N GLN A 343 0.88 -7.51 -9.37
CA GLN A 343 1.05 -6.34 -10.23
C GLN A 343 0.87 -6.67 -11.72
N CYS A 344 1.36 -7.82 -12.19
CA CYS A 344 1.12 -8.31 -13.55
C CYS A 344 -0.37 -8.51 -13.85
N CYS A 345 -1.18 -8.93 -12.87
CA CYS A 345 -2.62 -9.09 -13.03
C CYS A 345 -3.34 -7.74 -13.22
N PHE A 346 -2.87 -6.69 -12.55
CA PHE A 346 -3.46 -5.34 -12.65
C PHE A 346 -2.97 -4.52 -13.86
N LEU A 347 -1.82 -4.87 -14.45
CA LEU A 347 -1.21 -4.11 -15.54
C LEU A 347 -2.13 -3.91 -16.76
N PRO A 348 -2.83 -4.93 -17.29
CA PRO A 348 -3.71 -4.74 -18.45
C PRO A 348 -4.80 -3.71 -18.17
N PHE A 349 -5.41 -3.75 -16.99
CA PHE A 349 -6.45 -2.80 -16.60
C PHE A 349 -5.91 -1.37 -16.48
N SER A 350 -4.74 -1.21 -15.87
CA SER A 350 -4.10 0.11 -15.76
C SER A 350 -3.83 0.73 -17.14
N ILE A 351 -3.26 -0.05 -18.07
CA ILE A 351 -3.03 0.40 -19.46
C ILE A 351 -4.34 0.68 -20.19
N PHE A 352 -5.36 -0.16 -20.01
CA PHE A 352 -6.67 0.03 -20.60
C PHE A 352 -7.32 1.34 -20.14
N PHE A 353 -7.39 1.60 -18.83
CA PHE A 353 -7.98 2.84 -18.31
C PHE A 353 -7.19 4.08 -18.75
N ARG A 354 -5.86 3.96 -18.83
CA ARG A 354 -5.01 5.04 -19.31
C ARG A 354 -5.29 5.33 -20.79
N THR A 355 -5.29 4.30 -21.63
CA THR A 355 -5.59 4.43 -23.07
C THR A 355 -7.01 4.98 -23.28
N LEU A 356 -7.98 4.54 -22.49
CA LEU A 356 -9.36 5.02 -22.51
C LEU A 356 -9.44 6.51 -22.18
N SER A 357 -8.68 7.00 -21.18
CA SER A 357 -8.63 8.42 -20.84
C SER A 357 -8.08 9.27 -22.00
N LEU A 358 -7.01 8.81 -22.65
CA LEU A 358 -6.38 9.51 -23.78
C LEU A 358 -7.30 9.58 -25.00
N LYS A 359 -7.90 8.45 -25.37
CA LYS A 359 -8.83 8.40 -26.52
C LYS A 359 -10.12 9.17 -26.24
N PHE A 360 -10.59 9.18 -25.00
CA PHE A 360 -11.73 10.00 -24.61
C PHE A 360 -11.40 11.49 -24.71
N LEU A 361 -10.23 11.93 -24.24
CA LEU A 361 -9.74 13.30 -24.43
C LEU A 361 -9.69 13.70 -25.91
N ALA A 362 -9.10 12.86 -26.77
CA ALA A 362 -9.07 13.08 -28.21
C ALA A 362 -10.46 13.19 -28.84
N SER A 363 -11.45 12.47 -28.29
CA SER A 363 -12.85 12.55 -28.75
C SER A 363 -13.58 13.84 -28.32
N LEU A 364 -13.08 14.53 -27.30
CA LEU A 364 -13.58 15.84 -26.89
C LEU A 364 -12.94 16.94 -27.73
N GLU A 365 -11.62 16.90 -27.86
CA GLU A 365 -10.84 17.89 -28.59
C GLU A 365 -9.72 17.18 -29.37
N PRO A 366 -9.79 17.16 -30.72
CA PRO A 366 -8.81 16.45 -31.56
C PRO A 366 -7.36 16.91 -31.35
N ASP A 367 -7.15 18.18 -30.99
CA ASP A 367 -5.81 18.73 -30.69
C ASP A 367 -5.13 18.06 -29.48
N LEU A 368 -5.92 17.43 -28.60
CA LEU A 368 -5.42 16.68 -27.45
C LEU A 368 -5.10 15.22 -27.76
N ASP A 369 -5.21 14.79 -29.02
CA ASP A 369 -4.84 13.45 -29.43
C ASP A 369 -3.34 13.20 -29.26
N CYS A 370 -3.00 12.34 -28.29
CA CYS A 370 -1.64 11.98 -27.98
C CYS A 370 -1.07 10.94 -28.97
N PHE A 371 -1.90 10.27 -29.77
CA PHE A 371 -1.48 9.20 -30.69
C PHE A 371 -1.11 9.70 -32.10
N GLN A 372 -1.41 10.96 -32.45
CA GLN A 372 -1.18 11.51 -33.79
C GLN A 372 0.28 11.85 -34.12
N GLU A 373 1.20 11.88 -33.15
CA GLU A 373 2.62 12.22 -33.36
C GLU A 373 3.57 11.00 -33.36
N ALA A 374 3.03 9.79 -33.51
CA ALA A 374 3.80 8.54 -33.44
C ALA A 374 4.06 7.90 -34.83
N GLU A 375 4.20 8.71 -35.88
CA GLU A 375 4.75 8.28 -37.19
C GLU A 375 6.18 8.78 -37.40
#